data_AF-A0A519DAF8-F1
#
_entry.id   AF-A0A519DAF8-F1
#
_cell.length_a   1.000
_cell.length_b   1.000
_cell.length_c   1.000
_cell.angle_alpha   90.00
_cell.angle_beta   90.00
_cell.angle_gamma   90.00
#
_symmetry.space_group_name_H-M   'P 1'
#
loop_
_entity.id
_entity.type
_entity.pdbx_description
1 polymer ?
#
loop_
_entity_poly.entity_id
_entity_poly.type
_entity_poly.pdbx_seq_one_letter_code
_entity_poly.pdbx_strand_id
1 'polypeptide(L)'
;MDWRYYFKTQTWEEPRKKSFQLLRGIVESSLVMRATPDGIIIQGESGAEYLLSSSSYLHEDPEAIVLNIPQKPDEQHLPDSARGVCIHSSDKALPLGDRIAGLALGLANDVKTAREIKQLANVVDLFQKGWR
;
A
#
# COMPACT_ATOMS: atom_id res chain seq x y z
N MET A 1 -7.37 1.06 15.09
CA MET A 1 -6.70 -0.24 15.32
C MET A 1 -5.43 -0.26 14.50
N ASP A 2 -4.29 -0.59 15.11
CA ASP A 2 -2.99 -0.58 14.41
C ASP A 2 -2.71 -1.94 13.76
N TRP A 3 -2.94 -2.04 12.45
CA TRP A 3 -2.75 -3.28 11.70
C TRP A 3 -1.27 -3.58 11.37
N ARG A 4 -0.34 -2.66 11.67
CA ARG A 4 1.10 -2.85 11.41
C ARG A 4 1.67 -4.07 12.13
N TYR A 5 1.00 -4.53 13.17
CA TYR A 5 1.31 -5.77 13.90
C TYR A 5 0.57 -7.01 13.36
N TYR A 6 0.28 -7.07 12.06
CA TYR A 6 -0.45 -8.19 11.44
C TYR A 6 0.26 -9.54 11.55
N PHE A 7 1.50 -9.61 12.04
CA PHE A 7 2.18 -10.85 12.38
C PHE A 7 1.75 -11.44 13.75
N LYS A 8 1.06 -10.65 14.60
CA LYS A 8 0.52 -11.06 15.91
C LYS A 8 -1.00 -11.30 15.85
N THR A 9 -1.44 -12.26 15.03
CA THR A 9 -2.87 -12.55 14.80
C THR A 9 -3.50 -13.52 15.81
N GLN A 10 -2.77 -13.95 16.84
CA GLN A 10 -3.22 -14.99 17.78
C GLN A 10 -4.52 -14.61 18.53
N THR A 11 -4.74 -13.31 18.74
CA THR A 11 -5.90 -12.75 19.44
C THR A 11 -7.02 -12.30 18.51
N TRP A 12 -6.91 -12.52 17.19
CA TRP A 12 -7.87 -12.02 16.22
C TRP A 12 -8.97 -13.04 15.92
N GLU A 13 -10.20 -12.57 15.79
CA GLU A 13 -11.37 -13.38 15.45
C GLU A 13 -11.44 -13.67 13.94
N GLU A 14 -12.13 -14.74 13.55
CA GLU A 14 -12.48 -15.01 12.16
C GLU A 14 -13.60 -14.05 11.70
N PRO A 15 -13.63 -13.59 10.43
CA PRO A 15 -12.73 -13.90 9.31
C PRO A 15 -11.46 -13.02 9.25
N ARG A 16 -11.27 -12.14 10.24
CA ARG A 16 -10.14 -11.20 10.28
C ARG A 16 -8.79 -11.91 10.37
N LYS A 17 -8.70 -12.96 11.18
CA LYS A 17 -7.47 -13.75 11.33
C LYS A 17 -7.00 -14.32 9.98
N LYS A 18 -7.88 -14.97 9.23
CA LYS A 18 -7.56 -15.54 7.90
C LYS A 18 -7.12 -14.48 6.89
N SER A 19 -7.82 -13.34 6.83
CA SER A 19 -7.48 -12.30 5.86
C SER A 19 -6.08 -11.71 6.07
N PHE A 20 -5.65 -11.58 7.32
CA PHE A 20 -4.30 -11.12 7.61
C PHE A 20 -3.23 -12.23 7.54
N GLN A 21 -3.61 -13.49 7.70
CA GLN A 21 -2.74 -14.62 7.33
C GLN A 21 -2.48 -14.64 5.82
N LEU A 22 -3.49 -14.35 5.00
CA LEU A 22 -3.33 -14.19 3.55
C LEU A 22 -2.39 -13.03 3.22
N LEU A 23 -2.64 -11.84 3.79
CA LEU A 23 -1.74 -10.69 3.62
C LEU A 23 -0.30 -11.05 3.98
N ARG A 24 -0.11 -11.72 5.11
CA ARG A 24 1.21 -12.18 5.55
C ARG A 24 1.87 -13.10 4.54
N GLY A 25 1.14 -14.10 4.04
CA GLY A 25 1.66 -15.01 3.02
C GLY A 25 2.09 -14.28 1.75
N ILE A 26 1.32 -13.27 1.32
CA ILE A 26 1.68 -12.44 0.15
C ILE A 26 2.96 -11.64 0.40
N VAL A 27 3.07 -10.97 1.55
CA VAL A 27 4.24 -10.15 1.87
C VAL A 27 5.49 -11.02 2.05
N GLU A 28 5.40 -12.14 2.77
CA GLU A 28 6.55 -13.03 3.04
C GLU A 28 7.02 -13.80 1.79
N SER A 29 6.15 -14.02 0.80
CA SER A 29 6.49 -14.72 -0.45
C SER A 29 6.99 -13.80 -1.57
N SER A 30 6.90 -12.48 -1.38
CA SER A 30 7.24 -11.48 -2.39
C SER A 30 8.66 -10.96 -2.22
N LEU A 31 9.38 -10.80 -3.33
CA LEU A 31 10.72 -10.16 -3.35
C LEU A 31 10.64 -8.63 -3.38
N VAL A 32 9.49 -8.07 -3.71
CA VAL A 32 9.28 -6.62 -3.87
C VAL A 32 8.51 -6.02 -2.70
N MET A 33 8.16 -6.81 -1.68
CA MET A 33 7.45 -6.36 -0.49
C MET A 33 8.25 -6.68 0.76
N ARG A 34 8.22 -5.78 1.74
CA ARG A 34 8.79 -6.02 3.06
C ARG A 34 7.95 -5.39 4.16
N ALA A 35 7.77 -6.12 5.25
CA ALA A 35 7.15 -5.59 6.47
C ALA A 35 8.15 -4.72 7.23
N THR A 36 7.71 -3.56 7.73
CA THR A 36 8.48 -2.67 8.59
C THR A 36 7.63 -2.25 9.80
N PRO A 37 8.23 -1.63 10.84
CA PRO A 37 7.46 -1.05 11.94
C PRO A 37 6.44 0.02 11.51
N ASP A 38 6.68 0.67 10.37
CA ASP A 38 5.83 1.76 9.86
C ASP A 38 4.72 1.28 8.93
N GLY A 39 4.77 0.01 8.48
CA GLY A 39 3.80 -0.57 7.56
C GLY A 39 4.41 -1.63 6.63
N ILE A 40 3.99 -1.62 5.36
CA ILE A 40 4.53 -2.51 4.33
C ILE A 40 5.16 -1.62 3.26
N ILE A 41 6.45 -1.84 2.99
CA ILE A 41 7.13 -1.21 1.85
C ILE A 41 6.96 -2.10 0.63
N ILE A 42 6.61 -1.51 -0.50
CA ILE A 42 6.31 -2.18 -1.76
C ILE A 42 7.05 -1.47 -2.88
N GLN A 43 7.83 -2.19 -3.66
CA GLN A 43 8.39 -1.70 -4.92
C GLN A 43 7.44 -2.05 -6.07
N GLY A 44 7.00 -1.04 -6.80
CA GLY A 44 6.19 -1.21 -8.01
C GLY A 44 7.01 -1.61 -9.23
N GLU A 45 6.34 -2.13 -10.26
CA GLU A 45 6.92 -2.43 -11.58
C GLU A 45 7.58 -1.20 -12.21
N SER A 46 7.06 0.01 -11.95
CA SER A 46 7.67 1.26 -12.42
C SER A 46 9.03 1.57 -11.79
N GLY A 47 9.38 0.91 -10.68
CA GLY A 47 10.54 1.20 -9.85
C GLY A 47 10.26 2.15 -8.68
N ALA A 48 9.04 2.72 -8.60
CA ALA A 48 8.60 3.49 -7.45
C ALA A 48 8.55 2.64 -6.17
N GLU A 49 8.87 3.24 -5.02
CA GLU A 49 8.69 2.60 -3.70
C GLU A 49 7.53 3.25 -2.95
N TYR A 50 6.67 2.42 -2.38
CA TYR A 50 5.48 2.82 -1.65
C TYR A 50 5.55 2.30 -0.21
N LEU A 51 5.12 3.12 0.75
CA LEU A 51 4.84 2.71 2.12
C LEU A 51 3.32 2.66 2.31
N LEU A 52 2.78 1.45 2.45
CA LEU A 52 1.41 1.22 2.89
C LEU A 52 1.38 1.27 4.42
N SER A 53 0.80 2.33 4.98
CA SER A 53 0.75 2.58 6.42
C SER A 53 -0.69 2.69 6.94
N SER A 54 -0.87 2.55 8.25
CA SER A 54 -2.15 2.79 8.90
C SER A 54 -2.37 4.30 9.09
N SER A 55 -3.52 4.83 8.70
CA SER A 55 -3.91 6.17 9.15
C SER A 55 -4.34 6.11 10.62
N SER A 56 -3.84 7.06 11.43
CA SER A 56 -4.32 7.27 12.80
C SER A 56 -5.28 8.46 12.92
N TYR A 57 -5.52 9.17 11.82
CA TYR A 57 -6.23 10.45 11.84
C TYR A 57 -7.44 10.40 10.91
N LEU A 58 -8.61 10.70 11.49
CA LEU A 58 -9.85 11.20 10.88
C LEU A 58 -11.01 10.24 10.59
N HIS A 59 -10.82 8.92 10.50
CA HIS A 59 -11.94 8.01 10.23
C HIS A 59 -12.11 6.94 11.30
N GLU A 60 -13.37 6.68 11.71
CA GLU A 60 -13.75 5.65 12.69
C GLU A 60 -13.39 4.23 12.20
N ASP A 61 -13.16 4.08 10.89
CA ASP A 61 -12.70 2.85 10.26
C ASP A 61 -11.17 2.87 10.05
N PRO A 62 -10.47 1.74 10.27
CA PRO A 62 -9.05 1.63 9.95
C PRO A 62 -8.84 1.78 8.44
N GLU A 63 -8.22 2.89 8.04
CA GLU A 63 -7.83 3.15 6.65
C GLU A 63 -6.34 2.83 6.43
N ALA A 64 -6.04 2.35 5.23
CA ALA A 64 -4.68 2.23 4.75
C ALA A 64 -4.35 3.46 3.90
N ILE A 65 -3.25 4.13 4.22
CA ILE A 65 -2.69 5.22 3.41
C ILE A 65 -1.49 4.68 2.65
N VAL A 66 -1.38 5.05 1.38
CA VAL A 66 -0.19 4.77 0.58
C VAL A 66 0.65 6.04 0.53
N LEU A 67 1.89 5.96 0.98
CA LEU A 67 2.86 7.05 0.86
C LEU A 67 3.88 6.66 -0.21
N ASN A 68 4.22 7.58 -1.10
CA ASN A 68 5.33 7.38 -2.03
C ASN A 68 6.64 7.72 -1.31
N ILE A 69 7.60 6.81 -1.30
CA ILE A 69 8.92 7.00 -0.69
C ILE A 69 9.84 7.64 -1.74
N PRO A 70 10.30 8.89 -1.55
CA PRO A 70 11.23 9.50 -2.50
C PRO A 70 12.56 8.72 -2.48
N GLN A 71 12.97 8.17 -3.62
CA GLN A 71 14.23 7.43 -3.73
C GLN A 71 15.49 8.31 -3.79
N LYS A 72 15.34 9.63 -3.98
CA LYS A 72 16.47 10.57 -4.08
C LYS A 72 16.28 11.78 -3.15
N PRO A 73 17.21 12.02 -2.20
CA PRO A 73 17.18 13.22 -1.36
C PRO A 73 17.44 14.53 -2.15
N ASP A 74 18.05 14.45 -3.34
CA ASP A 74 18.52 15.63 -4.10
C ASP A 74 17.65 16.05 -5.28
N GLU A 75 16.72 15.21 -5.75
CA GLU A 75 15.77 15.60 -6.80
C GLU A 75 14.54 16.26 -6.16
N GLN A 76 14.77 17.52 -5.79
CA GLN A 76 13.83 18.64 -5.71
C GLN A 76 12.34 18.28 -5.80
N HIS A 77 11.63 18.53 -4.69
CA HIS A 77 10.21 18.90 -4.68
C HIS A 77 9.28 17.98 -5.50
N LEU A 78 9.17 16.70 -5.11
CA LEU A 78 7.89 16.02 -5.32
C LEU A 78 6.82 16.91 -4.66
N PRO A 79 5.83 17.45 -5.42
CA PRO A 79 4.76 18.23 -4.82
C PRO A 79 4.11 17.38 -3.73
N ASP A 80 3.63 17.98 -2.64
CA ASP A 80 3.07 17.20 -1.52
C ASP A 80 1.92 16.28 -1.96
N SER A 81 1.24 16.62 -3.07
CA SER A 81 0.24 15.80 -3.75
C SER A 81 0.76 14.50 -4.40
N ALA A 82 2.08 14.36 -4.58
CA ALA A 82 2.76 13.17 -5.10
C ALA A 82 3.41 12.31 -4.00
N ARG A 83 3.40 12.79 -2.74
CA ARG A 83 3.98 12.09 -1.58
C ARG A 83 2.98 11.17 -0.88
N GLY A 84 1.69 11.43 -1.00
CA GLY A 84 0.63 10.60 -0.43
C GLY A 84 -0.45 10.28 -1.44
N VAL A 85 -0.63 8.99 -1.73
CA VAL A 85 -1.79 8.46 -2.44
C VAL A 85 -2.74 7.91 -1.39
N CYS A 86 -3.84 8.62 -1.11
CA CYS A 86 -4.88 8.07 -0.24
C CYS A 86 -5.75 7.11 -1.06
N ILE A 87 -5.47 5.81 -0.96
CA ILE A 87 -6.32 4.79 -1.58
C ILE A 87 -7.33 4.30 -0.54
N HIS A 88 -8.47 4.99 -0.48
CA HIS A 88 -9.59 4.57 0.33
C HIS A 88 -10.31 3.40 -0.36
N SER A 89 -10.33 2.24 0.29
CA SER A 89 -11.21 1.14 -0.11
C SER A 89 -12.56 1.34 0.59
N SER A 90 -13.58 1.86 -0.11
CA SER A 90 -14.93 2.01 0.46
C SER A 90 -15.68 0.69 0.62
N ASP A 91 -15.17 -0.38 0.00
CA ASP A 91 -15.77 -1.70 0.10
C ASP A 91 -15.53 -2.34 1.48
N LYS A 92 -16.55 -2.28 2.33
CA LYS A 92 -16.58 -2.93 3.65
C LYS A 92 -16.98 -4.41 3.59
N ALA A 93 -17.33 -4.95 2.41
CA ALA A 93 -17.70 -6.36 2.27
C ALA A 93 -16.48 -7.28 2.45
N LEU A 94 -15.28 -6.80 2.16
CA LEU A 94 -14.04 -7.53 2.34
C LEU A 94 -13.40 -7.27 3.73
N PRO A 95 -12.89 -8.31 4.40
CA PRO A 95 -12.06 -8.13 5.59
C PRO A 95 -10.87 -7.22 5.32
N LEU A 96 -10.45 -6.46 6.34
CA LEU A 96 -9.37 -5.48 6.22
C LEU A 96 -8.06 -6.07 5.67
N GLY A 97 -7.69 -7.29 6.07
CA GLY A 97 -6.47 -7.94 5.57
C GLY A 97 -6.52 -8.20 4.06
N ASP A 98 -7.68 -8.56 3.51
CA ASP A 98 -7.87 -8.83 2.09
C ASP A 98 -7.84 -7.54 1.28
N ARG A 99 -8.41 -6.46 1.84
CA ARG A 99 -8.33 -5.12 1.25
C ARG A 99 -6.89 -4.63 1.17
N ILE A 100 -6.14 -4.77 2.25
CA ILE A 100 -4.71 -4.39 2.30
C ILE A 100 -3.89 -5.27 1.34
N ALA A 101 -4.20 -6.57 1.25
CA ALA A 101 -3.54 -7.48 0.31
C ALA A 101 -3.79 -7.07 -1.15
N GLY A 102 -5.04 -6.74 -1.50
CA GLY A 102 -5.41 -6.24 -2.82
C GLY A 102 -4.67 -4.94 -3.16
N LEU A 103 -4.60 -4.00 -2.22
CA LEU A 103 -3.82 -2.77 -2.37
C LEU A 103 -2.33 -3.06 -2.58
N ALA A 104 -1.75 -3.95 -1.77
CA ALA A 104 -0.34 -4.29 -1.88
C ALA A 104 0.01 -4.90 -3.25
N LEU A 105 -0.82 -5.82 -3.74
CA LEU A 105 -0.68 -6.41 -5.06
C LEU A 105 -0.88 -5.37 -6.18
N GLY A 106 -1.84 -4.47 -6.03
CA GLY A 106 -2.07 -3.38 -6.98
C GLY A 106 -0.90 -2.40 -7.07
N LEU A 107 -0.25 -2.10 -5.94
CA LEU A 107 0.96 -1.26 -5.92
C LEU A 107 2.19 -1.97 -6.47
N ALA A 108 2.32 -3.29 -6.23
CA ALA A 108 3.38 -4.06 -6.87
C ALA A 108 3.23 -4.05 -8.40
N ASN A 109 1.99 -4.04 -8.90
CA ASN A 109 1.68 -3.85 -10.32
C ASN A 109 1.18 -2.41 -10.60
N ASP A 110 1.93 -1.42 -10.12
CA ASP A 110 1.56 -0.01 -10.22
C ASP A 110 1.31 0.46 -11.66
N VAL A 111 2.09 0.00 -12.64
CA VAL A 111 1.91 0.35 -14.06
C VAL A 111 0.53 -0.02 -14.58
N LYS A 112 0.04 -1.22 -14.26
CA LYS A 112 -1.31 -1.64 -14.66
C LYS A 112 -2.37 -0.91 -13.84
N THR A 113 -2.21 -0.84 -12.53
CA THR A 113 -3.17 -0.23 -11.60
C THR A 113 -3.34 1.27 -11.86
N ALA A 114 -2.26 1.95 -12.27
CA ALA A 114 -2.26 3.36 -12.57
C ALA A 114 -3.14 3.74 -13.76
N ARG A 115 -3.52 2.79 -14.62
CA ARG A 115 -4.49 3.03 -15.70
C ARG A 115 -5.88 3.38 -15.16
N GLU A 116 -6.20 2.92 -13.95
CA GLU A 116 -7.48 3.13 -13.30
C GLU A 116 -7.39 4.19 -12.20
N ILE A 117 -6.22 4.34 -11.57
CA ILE A 117 -6.00 5.28 -10.45
C ILE A 117 -5.13 6.46 -10.89
N LYS A 118 -5.78 7.59 -11.17
CA LYS A 118 -5.11 8.83 -11.61
C LYS A 118 -3.97 9.30 -10.69
N GLN A 119 -4.13 9.17 -9.37
CA GLN A 119 -3.08 9.57 -8.42
C GLN A 119 -1.84 8.67 -8.54
N LEU A 120 -2.03 7.37 -8.73
CA LEU A 120 -0.93 6.43 -8.95
C LEU A 120 -0.25 6.69 -10.30
N ALA A 121 -1.03 7.05 -11.33
CA ALA A 121 -0.52 7.44 -12.65
C ALA A 121 0.46 8.60 -12.60
N ASN A 122 0.19 9.61 -11.76
CA ASN A 122 1.11 10.73 -11.57
C ASN A 122 2.43 10.29 -10.93
N VAL A 123 2.41 9.27 -10.07
CA VAL A 123 3.64 8.71 -9.51
C VAL A 123 4.40 7.93 -10.58
N VAL A 124 3.73 7.01 -11.28
CA VAL A 124 4.37 6.17 -12.31
C VAL A 124 5.02 7.01 -13.42
N ASP A 125 4.40 8.12 -13.87
CA ASP A 125 4.99 9.02 -14.87
C ASP A 125 6.38 9.57 -14.49
N LEU A 126 6.67 9.68 -13.19
CA LEU A 126 7.95 10.16 -12.69
C LEU A 126 9.06 9.11 -12.81
N PHE A 127 8.69 7.83 -12.78
CA PHE A 127 9.63 6.70 -12.78
C PHE A 127 9.72 6.02 -14.15
N GLN A 128 8.64 6.01 -14.92
CA GLN A 128 8.57 5.35 -16.22
C GLN A 128 7.86 6.25 -17.23
N LYS A 129 8.49 6.50 -18.39
CA LYS A 129 7.87 7.27 -19.49
C LYS A 129 7.20 6.32 -20.49
N GLY A 130 6.08 6.76 -21.08
CA GLY A 130 5.43 6.04 -22.18
C GLY A 130 4.70 4.74 -21.82
N TRP A 131 4.29 4.59 -20.55
CA TRP A 131 3.55 3.41 -20.05
C TRP A 131 2.02 3.50 -20.25
N ARG A 132 1.51 4.71 -20.53
CA ARG A 132 0.10 5.04 -20.73
C ARG A 132 -0.37 4.72 -22.14
#